data_AF-A0A392P1T9-F1
#
_entry.id   AF-A0A392P1T9-F1
#
_cell.length_a   1.000
_cell.length_b   1.000
_cell.length_c   1.000
_cell.angle_alpha   90.00
_cell.angle_beta   90.00
_cell.angle_gamma   90.00
#
_symmetry.space_group_name_H-M   'P 1'
#
loop_
_entity.id
_entity.type
_entity.pdbx_description
1 polymer ?
#
loop_
_entity_poly.entity_id
_entity_poly.type
_entity_poly.pdbx_seq_one_letter_code
_entity_poly.pdbx_strand_id
1 'polypeptide(L)'
;SITYLSSLLDKEDRSVRIAAGEALALIFEIGVIDKFSTEAKNANDVPQEESKPQESYIFLQGLKGKVINQCKNLSAEAGGKGAAKKDLNSQRNLFRDILDFFEVC
;
A
#
# COMPACT_ATOMS: atom_id res chain seq x y z
N SER A 1 5.95 -10.39 5.39
CA SER A 1 5.43 -10.46 4.01
C SER A 1 4.43 -9.33 3.78
N ILE A 2 4.21 -8.89 2.54
CA ILE A 2 3.21 -7.84 2.21
C ILE A 2 1.81 -8.26 2.67
N THR A 3 1.47 -9.54 2.51
CA THR A 3 0.22 -10.12 3.01
C THR A 3 0.05 -9.95 4.53
N TYR A 4 1.13 -10.06 5.31
CA TYR A 4 1.09 -9.80 6.75
C TYR A 4 0.79 -8.32 7.03
N LEU A 5 1.43 -7.39 6.33
CA LEU A 5 1.13 -5.95 6.45
C LEU A 5 -0.34 -5.64 6.10
N SER A 6 -0.87 -6.22 5.02
CA SER A 6 -2.30 -6.12 4.69
C SER A 6 -3.19 -6.65 5.81
N SER A 7 -2.82 -7.75 6.48
CA SER A 7 -3.59 -8.26 7.63
C SER A 7 -3.55 -7.35 8.87
N LEU A 8 -2.54 -6.48 8.98
CA LEU A 8 -2.43 -5.51 10.07
C LEU A 8 -3.41 -4.34 9.91
N LEU A 9 -3.89 -4.07 8.68
CA LEU A 9 -4.93 -3.06 8.44
C LEU A 9 -6.28 -3.43 9.08
N ASP A 10 -6.50 -4.72 9.39
CA ASP A 10 -7.73 -5.20 10.02
C ASP A 10 -7.64 -5.26 11.56
N LYS A 11 -6.51 -4.86 12.16
CA LYS A 11 -6.30 -4.90 13.63
C LYS A 11 -7.02 -3.75 14.32
N GLU A 12 -7.46 -3.96 15.55
CA GLU A 12 -8.14 -2.92 16.35
C GLU A 12 -7.23 -1.75 16.74
N ASP A 13 -5.93 -2.02 16.92
CA ASP A 13 -4.96 -0.99 17.27
C ASP A 13 -4.74 -0.02 16.11
N ARG A 14 -5.11 1.24 16.34
CA ARG A 14 -4.99 2.31 15.34
C ARG A 14 -3.54 2.56 14.91
N SER A 15 -2.60 2.60 15.86
CA SER A 15 -1.20 2.88 15.57
C SER A 15 -0.60 1.78 14.70
N VAL A 16 -1.00 0.53 14.95
CA VAL A 16 -0.64 -0.62 14.10
C VAL A 16 -1.20 -0.46 12.68
N ARG A 17 -2.48 -0.08 12.54
CA ARG A 17 -3.08 0.16 11.21
C ARG A 17 -2.36 1.28 10.45
N ILE A 18 -2.08 2.39 11.13
CA ILE A 18 -1.38 3.56 10.55
C ILE A 18 0.00 3.14 10.04
N ALA A 19 0.82 2.53 10.89
CA ALA A 19 2.17 2.12 10.51
C ALA A 19 2.16 1.08 9.37
N ALA A 20 1.18 0.16 9.37
CA ALA A 20 1.01 -0.80 8.29
C ALA A 20 0.60 -0.13 6.97
N GLY A 21 -0.29 0.86 7.02
CA GLY A 21 -0.70 1.64 5.85
C GLY A 21 0.46 2.40 5.22
N GLU A 22 1.23 3.11 6.02
CA GLU A 22 2.44 3.84 5.56
C GLU A 22 3.48 2.88 4.98
N ALA A 23 3.75 1.76 5.64
CA ALA A 23 4.69 0.76 5.14
C ALA A 23 4.23 0.16 3.81
N LEU A 24 2.92 -0.08 3.64
CA LEU A 24 2.37 -0.55 2.37
C LEU A 24 2.55 0.51 1.27
N ALA A 25 2.19 1.78 1.52
CA ALA A 25 2.37 2.85 0.55
C ALA A 25 3.82 2.93 0.04
N LEU A 26 4.80 2.90 0.96
CA LEU A 26 6.22 2.92 0.63
C LEU A 26 6.66 1.69 -0.18
N ILE A 27 6.22 0.49 0.18
CA ILE A 27 6.56 -0.74 -0.56
C ILE A 27 6.00 -0.68 -1.98
N PHE A 28 4.78 -0.18 -2.14
CA PHE A 28 4.16 -0.02 -3.46
C PHE A 28 4.90 1.01 -4.31
N GLU A 29 5.28 2.15 -3.73
CA GLU A 29 6.08 3.18 -4.39
C GLU A 29 7.42 2.62 -4.89
N ILE A 30 8.16 1.92 -4.02
CA ILE A 30 9.44 1.29 -4.38
C ILE A 30 9.25 0.24 -5.48
N GLY A 31 8.22 -0.59 -5.40
CA GLY A 31 7.93 -1.61 -6.42
C GLY A 31 7.60 -1.00 -7.79
N VAL A 32 6.92 0.15 -7.82
CA VAL A 32 6.65 0.90 -9.05
C VAL A 32 7.93 1.49 -9.63
N ILE A 33 8.79 2.10 -8.79
CA ILE A 33 10.09 2.65 -9.21
C ILE A 33 11.01 1.57 -9.78
N ASP A 34 11.07 0.39 -9.15
CA ASP A 34 11.94 -0.71 -9.59
C ASP A 34 11.51 -1.28 -10.95
N LYS A 35 10.20 -1.35 -11.20
CA LYS A 35 9.66 -1.69 -12.52
C LYS A 35 10.11 -0.70 -13.59
N PHE A 36 9.92 0.61 -13.38
CA PHE A 36 10.34 1.63 -14.35
C PHE A 36 11.85 1.63 -14.61
N SER A 37 12.66 1.40 -13.56
CA SER A 37 14.11 1.26 -13.68
C SER A 37 14.52 0.05 -14.51
N THR A 38 13.81 -1.08 -14.36
CA THR A 38 14.06 -2.30 -15.13
C THR A 38 13.61 -2.14 -16.58
N GLU A 39 12.43 -1.55 -16.83
CA GLU A 39 11.94 -1.25 -18.18
C GLU A 39 12.87 -0.30 -18.94
N ALA A 40 13.43 0.73 -18.28
CA ALA A 40 14.40 1.64 -18.89
C ALA A 40 15.74 0.98 -19.25
N LYS A 41 16.16 -0.05 -18.49
CA LYS A 41 17.38 -0.83 -18.78
C LYS A 41 17.16 -1.80 -19.94
N ASN A 42 16.00 -2.46 -19.98
CA ASN A 42 15.64 -3.41 -21.04
C ASN A 42 15.49 -2.75 -22.42
N ALA A 43 15.24 -1.44 -22.47
CA ALA A 43 15.23 -0.67 -23.71
C ALA A 43 16.62 -0.48 -24.37
N ASN A 44 17.72 -0.84 -23.68
CA ASN A 44 19.10 -0.54 -24.09
C ASN A 44 20.00 -1.78 -24.33
N ASP A 45 19.42 -2.93 -24.70
CA ASP A 45 20.07 -4.21 -25.10
C ASP A 45 20.67 -5.14 -24.02
N VAL A 46 20.59 -6.45 -24.36
CA VAL A 46 21.05 -7.72 -23.75
C VAL A 46 20.05 -8.43 -22.79
N PRO A 47 19.65 -9.69 -23.08
CA PRO A 47 18.76 -10.46 -22.19
C PRO A 47 19.52 -10.86 -20.93
N GLN A 48 19.18 -10.22 -19.81
CA GLN A 48 19.69 -10.57 -18.49
C GLN A 48 18.56 -11.27 -17.71
N GLU A 49 18.90 -12.38 -17.03
CA GLU A 49 17.99 -13.27 -16.29
C GLU A 49 16.79 -12.57 -15.65
N GLU A 50 15.69 -12.64 -16.36
CA GLU A 50 14.41 -12.02 -16.03
C GLU A 50 13.63 -13.02 -15.16
N SER A 51 13.54 -12.79 -13.85
CA SER A 51 12.60 -13.58 -13.03
C SER A 51 12.18 -12.90 -11.72
N LYS A 52 13.12 -12.34 -10.94
CA LYS A 52 12.80 -11.92 -9.56
C LYS A 52 12.06 -10.57 -9.40
N PRO A 53 12.46 -9.46 -10.08
CA PRO A 53 11.79 -8.17 -9.91
C PRO A 53 10.38 -8.12 -10.52
N GLN A 54 10.18 -8.86 -11.62
CA GLN A 54 8.89 -8.91 -12.31
C GLN A 54 7.86 -9.74 -11.55
N GLU A 55 8.26 -10.89 -10.99
CA GLU A 55 7.39 -11.71 -10.13
C GLU A 55 6.97 -10.97 -8.85
N SER A 56 7.90 -10.24 -8.21
CA SER A 56 7.59 -9.46 -7.00
C SER A 56 6.61 -8.32 -7.31
N TYR A 57 6.75 -7.66 -8.46
CA TYR A 57 5.81 -6.64 -8.93
C TYR A 57 4.43 -7.24 -9.26
N ILE A 58 4.36 -8.37 -9.96
CA ILE A 58 3.09 -9.06 -10.25
C ILE A 58 2.38 -9.43 -8.94
N PHE A 59 3.11 -9.98 -7.96
CA PHE A 59 2.57 -10.31 -6.65
C PHE A 59 2.05 -9.07 -5.91
N LEU A 60 2.80 -7.96 -5.95
CA LEU A 60 2.42 -6.67 -5.38
C LEU A 60 1.11 -6.15 -6.00
N GLN A 61 1.00 -6.17 -7.34
CA GLN A 61 -0.21 -5.76 -8.06
C GLN A 61 -1.41 -6.66 -7.73
N GLY A 62 -1.20 -7.96 -7.59
CA GLY A 62 -2.24 -8.91 -7.18
C GLY A 62 -2.83 -8.61 -5.80
N LEU A 63 -2.06 -8.01 -4.89
CA LEU A 63 -2.53 -7.60 -3.57
C LEU A 63 -3.10 -6.17 -3.52
N LYS A 64 -2.83 -5.34 -4.54
CA LYS A 64 -3.20 -3.91 -4.56
C LYS A 64 -4.70 -3.68 -4.34
N GLY A 65 -5.55 -4.43 -5.04
CA GLY A 65 -7.01 -4.28 -4.93
C GLY A 65 -7.55 -4.54 -3.52
N LYS A 66 -6.98 -5.52 -2.82
CA LYS A 66 -7.35 -5.80 -1.41
C LYS A 66 -6.95 -4.63 -0.51
N VAL A 67 -5.71 -4.15 -0.64
CA VAL A 67 -5.19 -3.04 0.17
C VAL A 67 -6.01 -1.76 -0.07
N ILE A 68 -6.33 -1.43 -1.32
CA ILE A 68 -7.19 -0.30 -1.68
C ILE A 68 -8.54 -0.39 -0.95
N ASN A 69 -9.17 -1.56 -0.95
CA ASN A 69 -10.45 -1.74 -0.28
C ASN A 69 -10.34 -1.52 1.25
N GLN A 70 -9.26 -2.01 1.86
CA GLN A 70 -8.97 -1.79 3.29
C GLN A 70 -8.77 -0.30 3.60
N CYS A 71 -7.94 0.41 2.81
CA CYS A 71 -7.71 1.85 2.95
C CYS A 71 -9.01 2.65 2.76
N LYS A 72 -9.85 2.26 1.79
CA LYS A 72 -11.16 2.89 1.56
C LYS A 72 -12.07 2.79 2.79
N ASN A 73 -12.14 1.61 3.40
CA ASN A 73 -12.91 1.40 4.63
C ASN A 73 -12.38 2.26 5.78
N LEU A 74 -11.06 2.30 5.97
CA LEU A 74 -10.41 3.09 7.04
C LEU A 74 -10.54 4.61 6.84
N SER A 75 -10.58 5.07 5.59
CA SER A 75 -10.83 6.48 5.22
C SER A 75 -12.26 6.95 5.55
N ALA A 76 -13.19 5.99 5.65
CA ALA A 76 -14.61 6.22 5.91
C ALA A 76 -15.04 5.72 7.30
N GLU A 77 -14.09 5.28 8.14
CA GLU A 77 -14.40 4.68 9.44
C GLU A 77 -15.17 5.67 10.33
N ALA A 78 -16.35 5.23 10.77
CA ALA A 78 -17.15 5.96 11.73
C ALA A 78 -16.59 5.76 13.14
N GLY A 79 -16.67 6.79 13.98
CA GLY A 79 -16.19 6.69 15.35
C GLY A 79 -16.97 5.68 16.18
N GLY A 80 -16.28 4.69 16.73
CA GLY A 80 -16.81 3.80 17.75
C GLY A 80 -16.94 4.47 19.12
N LYS A 81 -17.69 3.86 20.04
CA LYS A 81 -17.76 4.30 21.44
C LYS A 81 -16.35 4.29 22.06
N GLY A 82 -15.83 5.46 22.39
CA GLY A 82 -14.53 5.63 23.07
C GLY A 82 -13.38 6.16 22.21
N ALA A 83 -13.55 6.28 20.89
CA ALA A 83 -12.54 6.88 20.03
C ALA A 83 -12.58 8.42 20.07
N ALA A 84 -11.45 9.06 20.34
CA ALA A 84 -11.35 10.51 20.34
C ALA A 84 -11.56 11.07 18.92
N LYS A 85 -12.47 12.04 18.76
CA LYS A 85 -12.87 12.61 17.46
C LYS A 85 -11.67 13.13 16.64
N LYS A 86 -10.68 13.74 17.30
CA LYS A 86 -9.45 14.24 16.66
C LYS A 86 -8.67 13.11 16.00
N ASP A 87 -8.52 12.00 16.73
CA ASP A 87 -7.73 10.87 16.28
C ASP A 87 -8.37 10.13 15.10
N LEU A 88 -9.71 10.04 15.10
CA LEU A 88 -10.46 9.48 13.97
C LEU A 88 -10.29 10.33 12.72
N ASN A 89 -10.31 11.65 12.83
CA ASN A 89 -10.07 12.54 11.69
C ASN A 89 -8.66 12.36 11.13
N SER A 90 -7.64 12.30 11.98
CA SER A 90 -6.26 12.08 11.53
C SER A 90 -6.10 10.74 10.80
N GLN A 91 -6.68 9.66 11.32
CA GLN A 91 -6.67 8.37 10.64
C GLN A 91 -7.34 8.45 9.27
N ARG A 92 -8.55 9.01 9.21
CA ARG A 92 -9.32 9.10 7.95
C ARG A 92 -8.59 9.91 6.89
N ASN A 93 -7.94 11.00 7.28
CA ASN A 93 -7.14 11.83 6.38
C ASN A 93 -5.95 11.04 5.84
N LEU A 94 -5.17 10.38 6.72
CA LEU A 94 -4.04 9.57 6.27
C LEU A 94 -4.47 8.48 5.27
N PHE A 95 -5.53 7.73 5.58
CA PHE A 95 -6.00 6.69 4.66
C PHE A 95 -6.67 7.23 3.40
N ARG A 96 -7.10 8.50 3.39
CA ARG A 96 -7.47 9.20 2.15
C ARG A 96 -6.23 9.46 1.31
N ASP A 97 -5.18 10.03 1.90
CA ASP A 97 -3.93 10.34 1.19
C ASP A 97 -3.28 9.07 0.61
N ILE A 98 -3.28 7.96 1.36
CA ILE A 98 -2.81 6.65 0.91
C ILE A 98 -3.68 6.10 -0.24
N LEU A 99 -5.01 6.28 -0.16
CA LEU A 99 -5.92 5.83 -1.20
C LEU A 99 -5.69 6.62 -2.49
N ASP A 100 -5.57 7.94 -2.39
CA ASP A 100 -5.31 8.83 -3.51
C ASP A 100 -3.98 8.45 -4.19
N PHE A 101 -2.94 8.11 -3.41
CA PHE A 101 -1.69 7.57 -3.95
C PHE A 101 -1.91 6.28 -4.78
N PHE A 102 -2.71 5.33 -4.29
CA PHE A 102 -2.96 4.08 -5.00
C PHE A 102 -3.84 4.22 -6.25
N GLU A 103 -4.69 5.24 -6.32
CA GLU A 103 -5.58 5.52 -7.46
C GLU A 103 -4.87 6.33 -8.56
N VAL A 104 -3.85 7.11 -8.21
CA VAL A 104 -3.07 7.93 -9.15
C VAL A 104 -1.86 7.18 -9.74
N CYS A 105 -1.26 6.25 -9.00
CA CYS A 105 -0.15 5.39 -9.43
C CYS A 105 -0.61 3.98 -9.78
#